data_AF-A0A1J5E839-F1
#
_entry.id   AF-A0A1J5E839-F1
#
_cell.length_a   1.000
_cell.length_b   1.000
_cell.length_c   1.000
_cell.angle_alpha   90.00
_cell.angle_beta   90.00
_cell.angle_gamma   90.00
#
_symmetry.space_group_name_H-M   'P 1'
#
loop_
_entity.id
_entity.type
_entity.pdbx_description
1 polymer ?
#
loop_
_entity_poly.entity_id
_entity_poly.type
_entity_poly.pdbx_seq_one_letter_code
_entity_poly.pdbx_strand_id
1 'polypeptide(L)'
;MDPSIIFILVAIIVLSIILASIGAYVVIHNADEKEKTPAVIDVSGQYAVLVRPARESIEKVKPSLDEVKVWLATQNISEEERTRLLTQWTETMDESVRVVDEGDKNGTVTYRVVLGPKSKIFCSFMGDDNYITREQIRNHAEILPPYVLGCDCKLVPKLPWENPGKQGWKALVPENGVYHVPDWRHIA
;
A
#
# COMPACT_ATOMS: atom_id res chain seq x y z
N MET A 1 -32.01 62.72 -14.95
CA MET A 1 -32.36 61.30 -14.73
C MET A 1 -33.26 61.24 -13.53
N ASP A 2 -34.41 60.59 -13.65
CA ASP A 2 -35.31 60.44 -12.50
C ASP A 2 -34.60 59.73 -11.35
N PRO A 3 -34.73 60.22 -10.11
CA PRO A 3 -34.12 59.60 -8.94
C PRO A 3 -34.55 58.13 -8.78
N SER A 4 -35.75 57.79 -9.25
CA SER A 4 -36.26 56.42 -9.31
C SER A 4 -35.43 55.49 -10.21
N ILE A 5 -34.92 55.99 -11.33
CA ILE A 5 -34.10 55.19 -12.27
C ILE A 5 -32.72 54.91 -11.66
N ILE A 6 -32.14 55.91 -10.99
CA ILE A 6 -30.86 55.76 -10.28
C ILE A 6 -31.00 54.73 -9.15
N PHE A 7 -32.10 54.77 -8.39
CA PHE A 7 -32.37 53.82 -7.33
C PHE A 7 -32.51 52.38 -7.85
N ILE A 8 -33.22 52.18 -8.96
CA ILE A 8 -33.36 50.86 -9.60
C ILE A 8 -32.00 50.32 -10.06
N LEU A 9 -31.16 51.16 -10.67
CA LEU A 9 -29.81 50.78 -11.10
C LEU A 9 -28.93 50.34 -9.92
N VAL A 10 -28.96 51.10 -8.82
CA VAL A 10 -28.20 50.74 -7.61
C VAL A 10 -28.73 49.43 -7.02
N ALA A 11 -30.05 49.22 -6.97
CA ALA A 11 -30.63 47.98 -6.48
C ALA A 11 -30.21 46.75 -7.31
N ILE A 12 -30.16 46.86 -8.64
CA ILE A 12 -29.71 45.77 -9.52
C ILE A 12 -28.23 45.45 -9.29
N ILE A 13 -27.37 46.47 -9.14
CA ILE A 13 -25.95 46.27 -8.89
C ILE A 13 -25.74 45.58 -7.54
N VAL A 14 -26.43 46.04 -6.49
CA VAL A 14 -26.36 45.45 -5.15
C VAL A 14 -26.83 43.99 -5.17
N LEU A 15 -27.96 43.71 -5.83
CA LEU A 15 -28.48 42.35 -5.94
C LEU A 15 -27.51 41.43 -6.69
N SER A 16 -26.87 41.93 -7.74
CA SER A 16 -25.88 41.17 -8.53
C SER A 16 -24.64 40.81 -7.70
N ILE A 17 -24.17 41.72 -6.84
CA ILE A 17 -23.04 41.47 -5.93
C ILE A 17 -23.41 40.41 -4.89
N ILE A 18 -24.64 40.46 -4.35
CA ILE A 18 -25.10 39.46 -3.37
C ILE A 18 -25.16 38.07 -4.01
N LEU A 19 -25.73 37.96 -5.22
CA LEU A 19 -25.79 36.70 -5.97
C LEU A 19 -24.40 36.12 -6.27
N ALA A 20 -23.46 36.96 -6.73
CA ALA A 20 -22.08 36.55 -6.97
C ALA A 20 -21.39 36.06 -5.68
N SER A 21 -21.65 36.74 -4.55
CA SER A 21 -21.07 36.40 -3.25
C SER A 21 -21.59 35.04 -2.74
N ILE A 22 -22.88 34.77 -2.89
CA ILE A 22 -23.49 33.47 -2.55
C ILE A 22 -22.93 32.37 -3.46
N GLY A 23 -22.80 32.62 -4.76
CA GLY A 23 -22.20 31.67 -5.70
C GLY A 23 -20.76 31.30 -5.32
N ALA A 24 -19.93 32.29 -4.99
CA ALA A 24 -18.56 32.07 -4.54
C ALA A 24 -18.50 31.28 -3.22
N TYR A 25 -19.37 31.63 -2.25
CA TYR A 25 -19.47 30.91 -0.98
C TYR A 25 -19.85 29.43 -1.19
N VAL A 26 -20.84 29.16 -2.05
CA VAL A 26 -21.28 27.80 -2.37
C VAL A 26 -20.17 27.01 -3.06
N VAL A 27 -19.38 27.63 -3.96
CA VAL A 27 -18.27 26.95 -4.64
C VAL A 27 -17.14 26.62 -3.66
N ILE A 28 -16.75 27.57 -2.81
CA ILE A 28 -15.68 27.36 -1.82
C ILE A 28 -16.11 26.31 -0.80
N HIS A 29 -17.33 26.41 -0.27
CA HIS A 29 -17.79 25.52 0.79
C HIS A 29 -18.15 24.10 0.28
N ASN A 30 -18.54 23.96 -1.00
CA ASN A 30 -18.71 22.64 -1.63
C ASN A 30 -17.39 22.05 -2.17
N ALA A 31 -16.34 22.86 -2.37
CA ALA A 31 -15.03 22.33 -2.77
C ALA A 31 -14.44 21.48 -1.62
N ASP A 32 -14.58 21.94 -0.37
CA ASP A 32 -14.13 21.20 0.81
C ASP A 32 -14.95 19.92 1.08
N GLU A 33 -16.24 19.88 0.69
CA GLU A 33 -17.04 18.66 0.79
C GLU A 33 -16.81 17.66 -0.36
N LYS A 34 -16.32 18.13 -1.52
CA LYS A 34 -16.05 17.29 -2.69
C LYS A 34 -14.66 16.64 -2.70
N GLU A 35 -13.80 16.97 -1.73
CA GLU A 35 -12.55 16.22 -1.49
C GLU A 35 -12.77 14.94 -0.68
N LYS A 36 -14.02 14.62 -0.31
CA LYS A 36 -14.43 13.23 -0.10
C LYS A 36 -14.75 12.66 -1.47
N THR A 37 -13.81 11.90 -2.01
CA THR A 37 -13.99 11.05 -3.20
C THR A 37 -15.44 10.55 -3.29
N PRO A 38 -16.20 10.92 -4.34
CA PRO A 38 -17.54 10.38 -4.48
C PRO A 38 -17.39 8.86 -4.57
N ALA A 39 -18.12 8.14 -3.71
CA ALA A 39 -18.26 6.71 -3.85
C ALA A 39 -18.89 6.46 -5.23
N VAL A 40 -18.05 6.08 -6.19
CA VAL A 40 -18.49 5.67 -7.52
C VAL A 40 -19.24 4.35 -7.31
N ILE A 41 -20.56 4.46 -7.19
CA ILE A 41 -21.46 3.32 -7.30
C ILE A 41 -21.66 3.13 -8.79
N ASP A 42 -20.86 2.24 -9.37
CA ASP A 42 -21.11 1.71 -10.71
C ASP A 42 -21.61 0.27 -10.56
N VAL A 43 -22.80 0.02 -11.08
CA VAL A 43 -23.46 -1.27 -11.37
C VAL A 43 -23.33 -2.43 -10.36
N SER A 44 -24.48 -2.82 -9.80
CA SER A 44 -24.86 -4.13 -9.22
C SER A 44 -23.73 -5.09 -8.80
N GLY A 45 -23.54 -5.20 -7.48
CA GLY A 45 -23.09 -6.45 -6.86
C GLY A 45 -21.64 -6.53 -6.40
N GLN A 46 -20.83 -5.48 -6.55
CA GLN A 46 -19.49 -5.43 -5.93
C GLN A 46 -19.50 -4.54 -4.71
N TYR A 47 -19.45 -5.16 -3.52
CA TYR A 47 -19.02 -4.46 -2.31
C TYR A 47 -17.55 -4.11 -2.51
N ALA A 48 -17.25 -2.85 -2.85
CA ALA A 48 -15.90 -2.33 -2.67
C ALA A 48 -15.64 -2.25 -1.17
N VAL A 49 -15.16 -3.35 -0.59
CA VAL A 49 -14.61 -3.34 0.76
C VAL A 49 -13.51 -2.28 0.74
N LEU A 50 -13.73 -1.17 1.46
CA LEU A 50 -12.71 -0.15 1.69
C LEU A 50 -11.47 -0.85 2.24
N VAL A 51 -10.46 -0.98 1.38
CA VAL A 51 -9.27 -1.76 1.67
C VAL A 51 -8.33 -0.85 2.42
N ARG A 52 -7.79 -1.33 3.54
CA ARG A 52 -6.69 -0.64 4.21
C ARG A 52 -5.47 -0.68 3.30
N PRO A 53 -4.73 0.42 3.14
CA PRO A 53 -3.49 0.43 2.38
C PRO A 53 -2.52 -0.63 2.89
N ALA A 54 -1.78 -1.30 2.00
CA ALA A 54 -0.85 -2.36 2.39
C ALA A 54 0.19 -1.88 3.41
N ARG A 55 0.59 -0.60 3.30
CA ARG A 55 1.49 0.08 4.23
C ARG A 55 1.02 0.01 5.69
N GLU A 56 -0.26 0.26 5.95
CA GLU A 56 -0.81 0.27 7.32
C GLU A 56 -0.75 -1.12 7.97
N SER A 57 -0.91 -2.18 7.17
CA SER A 57 -0.81 -3.56 7.66
C SER A 57 0.64 -3.96 7.91
N ILE A 58 1.56 -3.56 7.04
CA ILE A 58 3.00 -3.85 7.18
C ILE A 58 3.59 -3.16 8.41
N GLU A 59 3.26 -1.89 8.65
CA GLU A 59 3.78 -1.10 9.78
C GLU A 59 3.41 -1.67 11.16
N LYS A 60 2.34 -2.47 11.25
CA LYS A 60 1.91 -3.14 12.49
C LYS A 60 2.75 -4.36 12.84
N VAL A 61 3.41 -4.96 11.85
CA VAL A 61 4.04 -6.29 11.96
C VAL A 61 5.55 -6.22 11.78
N LYS A 62 6.04 -5.34 10.90
CA LYS A 62 7.47 -5.14 10.66
C LYS A 62 8.07 -4.16 11.67
N PRO A 63 9.37 -4.30 12.01
CA PRO A 63 10.05 -3.34 12.88
C PRO A 63 10.06 -1.94 12.27
N SER A 64 10.00 -0.93 13.13
CA SER A 64 10.17 0.46 12.70
C SER A 64 11.58 0.69 12.15
N LEU A 65 11.74 1.67 11.25
CA LEU A 65 13.05 1.99 10.68
C LEU A 65 14.07 2.36 11.76
N ASP A 66 13.63 2.99 12.86
CA ASP A 66 14.50 3.36 13.97
C ASP A 66 14.94 2.14 14.79
N GLU A 67 14.08 1.13 14.96
CA GLU A 67 14.47 -0.14 15.58
C GLU A 67 15.53 -0.86 14.74
N VAL A 68 15.38 -0.88 13.42
CA VAL A 68 16.36 -1.46 12.51
C VAL A 68 17.70 -0.73 12.60
N LYS A 69 17.69 0.62 12.64
CA LYS A 69 18.90 1.44 12.82
C LYS A 69 19.60 1.13 14.14
N VAL A 70 18.86 1.08 15.24
CA VAL A 70 19.40 0.77 16.58
C VAL A 70 20.03 -0.61 16.59
N TRP A 71 19.37 -1.61 15.98
CA TRP A 71 19.93 -2.96 15.89
C TRP A 71 21.18 -3.00 15.02
N LEU A 72 21.19 -2.37 13.85
CA LEU A 72 22.38 -2.28 12.98
C LEU A 72 23.54 -1.57 13.67
N ALA A 73 23.28 -0.61 14.56
CA ALA A 73 24.31 0.06 15.34
C ALA A 73 25.04 -0.89 16.30
N THR A 74 24.38 -1.96 16.76
CA THR A 74 25.00 -3.00 17.60
C THR A 74 25.86 -3.98 16.81
N GLN A 75 25.73 -4.01 15.48
CA GLN A 75 26.47 -4.93 14.62
C GLN A 75 27.83 -4.35 14.22
N ASN A 76 28.86 -5.19 14.15
CA ASN A 76 30.22 -4.81 13.74
C ASN A 76 30.36 -4.71 12.21
N ILE A 77 29.62 -3.80 11.59
CA ILE A 77 29.58 -3.55 10.14
C ILE A 77 29.90 -2.08 9.83
N SER A 78 30.39 -1.80 8.63
CA SER A 78 30.74 -0.44 8.21
C SER A 78 29.50 0.45 8.06
N GLU A 79 29.67 1.77 8.19
CA GLU A 79 28.57 2.74 8.00
C GLU A 79 27.99 2.73 6.59
N GLU A 80 28.83 2.46 5.58
CA GLU A 80 28.39 2.27 4.19
C GLU A 80 27.44 1.07 4.07
N GLU A 81 27.80 -0.05 4.70
CA GLU A 81 26.99 -1.27 4.68
C GLU A 81 25.68 -1.10 5.46
N ARG A 82 25.72 -0.41 6.62
CA ARG A 82 24.51 -0.05 7.38
C ARG A 82 23.53 0.74 6.52
N THR A 83 24.03 1.75 5.82
CA THR A 83 23.23 2.59 4.94
C THR A 83 22.66 1.76 3.79
N ARG A 84 23.48 0.90 3.17
CA ARG A 84 23.04 0.00 2.09
C ARG A 84 21.91 -0.92 2.54
N LEU A 85 22.03 -1.55 3.70
CA LEU A 85 21.02 -2.45 4.25
C LEU A 85 19.71 -1.73 4.60
N LEU A 86 19.79 -0.53 5.18
CA LEU A 86 18.61 0.30 5.48
C LEU A 86 17.87 0.77 4.24
N THR A 87 18.61 1.22 3.23
CA THR A 87 18.03 1.61 1.94
C THR A 87 17.35 0.41 1.29
N GLN A 88 18.04 -0.72 1.20
CA GLN A 88 17.49 -1.95 0.61
C GLN A 88 16.23 -2.43 1.35
N TRP A 89 16.21 -2.36 2.68
CA TRP A 89 15.04 -2.69 3.50
C TRP A 89 13.84 -1.83 3.13
N THR A 90 14.05 -0.52 3.08
CA THR A 90 12.99 0.47 2.78
C THR A 90 12.47 0.29 1.35
N GLU A 91 13.38 0.15 0.38
CA GLU A 91 13.03 -0.07 -1.03
C GLU A 91 12.22 -1.36 -1.23
N THR A 92 12.61 -2.45 -0.59
CA THR A 92 11.91 -3.75 -0.71
C THR A 92 10.52 -3.69 -0.07
N MET A 93 10.40 -2.98 1.05
CA MET A 93 9.12 -2.77 1.72
C MET A 93 8.19 -1.90 0.86
N ASP A 94 8.71 -0.80 0.31
CA ASP A 94 7.96 0.09 -0.58
C ASP A 94 7.56 -0.61 -1.89
N GLU A 95 8.42 -1.45 -2.46
CA GLU A 95 8.10 -2.28 -3.62
C GLU A 95 6.94 -3.23 -3.31
N SER A 96 6.96 -3.90 -2.15
CA SER A 96 5.90 -4.81 -1.73
C SER A 96 4.57 -4.08 -1.53
N VAL A 97 4.60 -2.92 -0.87
CA VAL A 97 3.42 -2.04 -0.73
C VAL A 97 2.87 -1.66 -2.10
N ARG A 98 3.75 -1.18 -3.00
CA ARG A 98 3.34 -0.75 -4.35
C ARG A 98 2.68 -1.88 -5.13
N VAL A 99 3.25 -3.09 -5.12
CA VAL A 99 2.70 -4.23 -5.86
C VAL A 99 1.32 -4.63 -5.34
N VAL A 100 1.11 -4.60 -4.02
CA VAL A 100 -0.21 -4.88 -3.43
C VAL A 100 -1.20 -3.77 -3.76
N ASP A 101 -0.83 -2.50 -3.60
CA ASP A 101 -1.71 -1.37 -3.87
C ASP A 101 -2.09 -1.28 -5.37
N GLU A 102 -1.16 -1.57 -6.27
CA GLU A 102 -1.42 -1.69 -7.72
C GLU A 102 -2.33 -2.89 -8.01
N GLY A 103 -2.07 -4.02 -7.36
CA GLY A 103 -2.91 -5.20 -7.50
C GLY A 103 -4.33 -4.98 -7.02
N ASP A 104 -4.52 -4.21 -5.94
CA ASP A 104 -5.84 -3.81 -5.45
C ASP A 104 -6.60 -2.92 -6.42
N LYS A 105 -5.90 -2.02 -7.12
CA LYS A 105 -6.50 -1.19 -8.19
C LYS A 105 -6.85 -2.01 -9.43
N ASN A 106 -6.02 -3.00 -9.76
CA ASN A 106 -6.13 -3.79 -10.99
C ASN A 106 -6.93 -5.09 -10.83
N GLY A 107 -7.44 -5.40 -9.62
CA GLY A 107 -8.17 -6.63 -9.34
C GLY A 107 -7.30 -7.90 -9.25
N THR A 108 -5.99 -7.76 -8.98
CA THR A 108 -5.08 -8.90 -8.74
C THR A 108 -5.36 -9.52 -7.37
N VAL A 109 -5.63 -10.83 -7.37
CA VAL A 109 -6.03 -11.57 -6.16
C VAL A 109 -4.97 -12.52 -5.61
N THR A 110 -3.98 -12.88 -6.43
CA THR A 110 -2.92 -13.83 -6.06
C THR A 110 -1.56 -13.29 -6.45
N TYR A 111 -0.61 -13.46 -5.55
CA TYR A 111 0.79 -13.06 -5.69
C TYR A 111 1.68 -14.26 -5.43
N ARG A 112 2.92 -14.18 -5.88
CA ARG A 112 3.99 -15.10 -5.48
C ARG A 112 5.17 -14.28 -5.02
N VAL A 113 6.02 -14.88 -4.19
CA VAL A 113 7.30 -14.29 -3.81
C VAL A 113 8.38 -15.03 -4.56
N VAL A 114 9.16 -14.29 -5.36
CA VAL A 114 10.36 -14.82 -6.02
C VAL A 114 11.48 -14.80 -5.00
N LEU A 115 11.92 -15.97 -4.57
CA LEU A 115 13.01 -16.10 -3.60
C LEU A 115 14.36 -15.93 -4.31
N GLY A 116 15.11 -14.89 -3.93
CA GLY A 116 16.46 -14.71 -4.39
C GLY A 116 17.45 -15.65 -3.69
N PRO A 117 18.65 -15.85 -4.26
CA PRO A 117 19.66 -16.78 -3.74
C PRO A 117 20.09 -16.45 -2.30
N LYS A 118 20.13 -15.18 -1.90
CA LYS A 118 20.54 -14.80 -0.54
C LYS A 118 19.48 -15.14 0.50
N SER A 119 18.21 -14.95 0.15
CA SER A 119 17.10 -15.13 1.08
C SER A 119 16.63 -16.57 1.21
N LYS A 120 17.00 -17.44 0.25
CA LYS A 120 16.53 -18.84 0.17
C LYS A 120 16.87 -19.67 1.42
N ILE A 121 17.98 -19.37 2.10
CA ILE A 121 18.36 -20.07 3.34
C ILE A 121 17.51 -19.68 4.55
N PHE A 122 16.89 -18.50 4.52
CA PHE A 122 16.06 -17.97 5.61
C PHE A 122 14.57 -18.24 5.39
N CYS A 123 14.14 -18.39 4.14
CA CYS A 123 12.73 -18.52 3.76
C CYS A 123 12.29 -20.00 3.67
N SER A 124 12.44 -20.78 4.74
CA SER A 124 12.05 -22.20 4.73
C SER A 124 10.54 -22.44 4.73
N PHE A 125 9.76 -21.45 5.18
CA PHE A 125 8.30 -21.53 5.25
C PHE A 125 7.60 -21.42 3.88
N MET A 126 8.33 -21.08 2.82
CA MET A 126 7.79 -20.83 1.48
C MET A 126 8.69 -21.43 0.41
N GLY A 127 8.08 -22.12 -0.56
CA GLY A 127 8.71 -22.60 -1.78
C GLY A 127 8.40 -21.75 -3.00
N ASP A 128 9.13 -22.00 -4.09
CA ASP A 128 8.96 -21.30 -5.38
C ASP A 128 7.60 -21.58 -6.04
N ASP A 129 6.93 -22.67 -5.62
CA ASP A 129 5.59 -23.06 -6.07
C ASP A 129 4.45 -22.48 -5.22
N ASN A 130 4.78 -21.70 -4.19
CA ASN A 130 3.78 -21.11 -3.33
C ASN A 130 3.20 -19.81 -3.90
N TYR A 131 1.91 -19.61 -3.62
CA TYR A 131 1.23 -18.35 -3.83
C TYR A 131 0.55 -17.87 -2.56
N ILE A 132 0.43 -16.56 -2.45
CA ILE A 132 -0.28 -15.87 -1.37
C ILE A 132 -1.47 -15.13 -1.99
N THR A 133 -2.59 -15.20 -1.31
CA THR A 133 -3.79 -14.46 -1.70
C THR A 133 -3.77 -13.06 -1.09
N ARG A 134 -4.50 -12.17 -1.74
CA ARG A 134 -4.78 -10.84 -1.20
C ARG A 134 -5.36 -10.87 0.22
N GLU A 135 -6.25 -11.83 0.49
CA GLU A 135 -6.85 -12.00 1.82
C GLU A 135 -5.82 -12.42 2.87
N GLN A 136 -4.87 -13.29 2.50
CA GLN A 136 -3.76 -13.66 3.38
C GLN A 136 -2.86 -12.47 3.67
N ILE A 137 -2.53 -11.65 2.67
CA ILE A 137 -1.72 -10.43 2.86
C ILE A 137 -2.41 -9.47 3.83
N ARG A 138 -3.73 -9.32 3.73
CA ARG A 138 -4.51 -8.44 4.61
C ARG A 138 -4.45 -8.87 6.07
N ASN A 139 -4.51 -10.17 6.33
CA ASN A 139 -4.56 -10.73 7.68
C ASN A 139 -3.17 -11.04 8.25
N HIS A 140 -2.19 -11.25 7.38
CA HIS A 140 -0.84 -11.73 7.72
C HIS A 140 0.22 -10.96 6.91
N ALA A 141 0.40 -9.68 7.22
CA ALA A 141 1.37 -8.83 6.52
C ALA A 141 2.83 -9.29 6.74
N GLU A 142 3.10 -10.13 7.75
CA GLU A 142 4.42 -10.75 7.99
C GLU A 142 4.95 -11.53 6.79
N ILE A 143 4.05 -12.11 5.97
CA ILE A 143 4.41 -12.95 4.82
C ILE A 143 4.93 -12.13 3.62
N LEU A 144 4.93 -10.81 3.71
CA LEU A 144 5.49 -9.94 2.68
C LEU A 144 6.98 -9.67 2.92
N PRO A 145 7.81 -9.58 1.86
CA PRO A 145 9.19 -9.15 1.97
C PRO A 145 9.28 -7.65 2.35
N PRO A 146 10.41 -7.19 2.91
CA PRO A 146 11.61 -7.96 3.25
C PRO A 146 11.42 -8.83 4.49
N TYR A 147 12.12 -9.97 4.52
CA TYR A 147 12.10 -10.89 5.67
C TYR A 147 13.29 -10.70 6.61
N VAL A 148 14.46 -10.45 6.04
CA VAL A 148 15.74 -10.24 6.72
C VAL A 148 16.47 -9.05 6.10
N LEU A 149 17.50 -8.54 6.75
CA LEU A 149 18.29 -7.43 6.20
C LEU A 149 19.14 -7.93 5.02
N GLY A 150 19.12 -7.18 3.91
CA GLY A 150 19.79 -7.59 2.67
C GLY A 150 18.99 -8.59 1.82
N CYS A 151 17.73 -8.85 2.18
CA CYS A 151 16.81 -9.73 1.45
C CYS A 151 16.67 -9.31 -0.03
N ASP A 152 16.72 -10.30 -0.91
CA ASP A 152 16.61 -10.21 -2.36
C ASP A 152 15.30 -10.82 -2.89
N CYS A 153 14.32 -11.06 -2.00
CA CYS A 153 12.98 -11.51 -2.38
C CYS A 153 12.17 -10.41 -3.05
N LYS A 154 11.33 -10.78 -4.02
CA LYS A 154 10.42 -9.85 -4.69
C LYS A 154 8.99 -10.36 -4.70
N LEU A 155 8.05 -9.49 -4.37
CA LEU A 155 6.63 -9.76 -4.54
C LEU A 155 6.23 -9.49 -5.99
N VAL A 156 5.60 -10.46 -6.65
CA VAL A 156 5.07 -10.28 -8.01
C VAL A 156 3.67 -10.87 -8.13
N PRO A 157 2.81 -10.33 -9.01
CA PRO A 157 1.54 -10.96 -9.35
C PRO A 157 1.75 -12.39 -9.83
N LYS A 158 0.91 -13.32 -9.38
CA LYS A 158 0.93 -14.70 -9.87
C LYS A 158 0.19 -14.75 -11.21
N LEU A 159 0.89 -15.16 -12.26
CA LEU A 159 0.30 -15.33 -13.58
C LEU A 159 -0.22 -16.77 -13.76
N PRO A 160 -1.47 -16.98 -14.21
CA PRO A 160 -2.04 -18.33 -14.34
C PRO A 160 -1.26 -19.28 -15.26
N TRP A 161 -0.56 -18.74 -16.26
CA TRP A 161 0.20 -19.50 -17.25
C TRP A 161 1.64 -19.82 -16.84
N GLU A 162 2.12 -19.28 -15.73
CA GLU A 162 3.43 -19.65 -15.20
C GLU A 162 3.34 -21.04 -14.57
N ASN A 163 4.25 -21.93 -14.96
CA ASN A 163 4.27 -23.31 -14.51
C ASN A 163 5.30 -23.46 -13.37
N PRO A 164 4.87 -23.59 -12.10
CA PRO A 164 5.78 -23.73 -10.96
C PRO A 164 6.40 -25.14 -10.86
N GLY A 165 6.15 -26.01 -11.85
CA GLY A 165 6.67 -27.37 -11.90
C GLY A 165 5.56 -28.42 -11.87
N LYS A 166 5.94 -29.70 -11.70
CA LYS A 166 5.04 -30.85 -11.85
C LYS A 166 3.84 -30.86 -10.90
N GLN A 167 3.91 -30.15 -9.77
CA GLN A 167 2.87 -30.16 -8.74
C GLN A 167 1.91 -28.98 -8.82
N GLY A 168 2.12 -28.04 -9.75
CA GLY A 168 1.30 -26.84 -9.87
C GLY A 168 1.45 -25.87 -8.70
N TRP A 169 0.63 -24.82 -8.70
CA TRP A 169 0.66 -23.76 -7.69
C TRP A 169 0.04 -24.23 -6.38
N LYS A 170 0.71 -23.98 -5.26
CA LYS A 170 0.23 -24.31 -3.90
C LYS A 170 -0.03 -23.06 -3.09
N ALA A 171 -1.15 -23.00 -2.38
CA ALA A 171 -1.36 -21.91 -1.44
C ALA A 171 -0.32 -22.00 -0.31
N LEU A 172 0.19 -20.85 0.14
CA LEU A 172 1.00 -20.80 1.36
C LEU A 172 0.07 -21.02 2.57
N VAL A 173 0.21 -22.16 3.26
CA VAL A 173 -0.65 -22.52 4.39
C VAL A 173 0.10 -22.26 5.71
N PRO A 174 -0.53 -21.58 6.69
CA PRO A 174 0.08 -21.38 8.00
C PRO A 174 0.09 -22.68 8.81
N GLU A 175 1.12 -22.88 9.62
CA GLU A 175 1.21 -23.99 10.56
C GLU A 175 0.56 -23.58 11.88
N ASN A 176 -0.50 -24.29 12.30
CA ASN A 176 -1.30 -23.94 13.49
C ASN A 176 -1.83 -22.49 13.50
N GLY A 177 -2.09 -21.92 12.31
CA GLY A 177 -2.58 -20.54 12.16
C GLY A 177 -1.49 -19.47 12.20
N VAL A 178 -0.21 -19.84 12.24
CA VAL A 178 0.93 -18.91 12.23
C VAL A 178 1.86 -19.21 11.05
N TYR A 179 2.42 -18.17 10.43
CA TYR A 179 3.47 -18.31 9.43
C TYR A 179 4.85 -18.25 10.10
N HIS A 180 5.70 -19.24 9.83
CA HIS A 180 7.08 -19.30 10.36
C HIS A 180 8.03 -18.39 9.56
N VAL A 181 7.74 -17.09 9.55
CA VAL A 181 8.59 -16.07 8.93
C VAL A 181 9.88 -15.92 9.74
N PRO A 182 11.06 -15.81 9.10
CA PRO A 182 12.33 -15.68 9.82
C PRO A 182 12.41 -14.37 10.61
N ASP A 183 13.23 -14.35 11.66
CA ASP A 183 13.52 -13.13 12.43
C ASP A 183 14.31 -12.16 11.53
N TRP A 184 13.84 -10.90 11.48
CA TRP A 184 14.44 -9.83 10.70
C TRP A 184 15.87 -9.47 11.13
N ARG A 185 16.27 -9.85 12.35
CA ARG A 185 17.61 -9.63 12.93
C ARG A 185 18.71 -10.52 12.33
N HIS A 186 18.54 -10.96 11.09
CA HIS A 186 19.56 -11.67 10.32
C HIS A 186 19.99 -10.81 9.13
N ILE A 187 21.26 -10.96 8.73
CA ILE A 187 21.82 -10.32 7.53
C ILE A 187 22.08 -11.44 6.51
N ALA A 188 21.55 -11.25 5.30
CA ALA A 188 21.64 -12.21 4.19
C ALA A 188 22.88 -12.04 3.30
#